data_AF-A0A0F8XCU2-F1
#
_entry.id   AF-A0A0F8XCU2-F1
#
_cell.length_a   1.000
_cell.length_b   1.000
_cell.length_c   1.000
_cell.angle_alpha   90.00
_cell.angle_beta   90.00
_cell.angle_gamma   90.00
#
_symmetry.space_group_name_H-M   'P 1'
#
loop_
_entity.id
_entity.type
_entity.pdbx_description
1 polymer ?
#
loop_
_entity_poly.entity_id
_entity_poly.type
_entity_poly.pdbx_seq_one_letter_code
_entity_poly.pdbx_strand_id
1 'polypeptide(L)'
;MVHKTNKGFLTKTKKHIKGGDWWEPEKNVKNYFRLAPAWDKQGISIFRRVMHYGLEVDERSRAFPCLEDNEPWLDSVPCPSCHVSQKMKEGNEDERAAGKELASGSPRFVCQGVHVNQPEKGIIKYAGPISFGKYVIGLLEDDDLDDITDPEDGYDLIIEVSGKGRGTKYDYRIRPKSTKIAYPEWEDHLSNLI
;
A
#
# COMPACT_ATOMS: atom_id res chain seq x y z
N MET A 1 -27.73 -30.60 -7.80
CA MET A 1 -26.69 -30.33 -8.82
C MET A 1 -25.42 -29.92 -8.09
N VAL A 2 -24.35 -30.69 -8.25
CA VAL A 2 -23.07 -30.46 -7.57
C VAL A 2 -22.28 -29.40 -8.37
N HIS A 3 -22.10 -28.20 -7.82
CA HIS A 3 -21.21 -27.21 -8.41
C HIS A 3 -19.76 -27.65 -8.17
N LYS A 4 -19.11 -28.12 -9.23
CA LYS A 4 -17.68 -28.38 -9.26
C LYS A 4 -16.95 -27.06 -9.02
N THR A 5 -16.28 -26.93 -7.88
CA THR A 5 -15.36 -25.83 -7.60
C THR A 5 -14.25 -25.83 -8.64
N ASN A 6 -14.31 -24.84 -9.53
CA ASN A 6 -13.44 -24.75 -10.69
C ASN A 6 -12.06 -24.21 -10.24
N LYS A 7 -11.14 -25.12 -9.89
CA LYS A 7 -9.75 -24.82 -9.47
C LYS A 7 -8.95 -24.01 -10.51
N GLY A 8 -9.45 -23.85 -11.73
CA GLY A 8 -8.87 -23.00 -12.78
C GLY A 8 -9.19 -21.50 -12.68
N PHE A 9 -10.06 -21.08 -11.75
CA PHE A 9 -10.51 -19.68 -11.63
C PHE A 9 -9.44 -18.74 -11.04
N LEU A 10 -8.48 -19.28 -10.28
CA LEU A 10 -7.53 -18.51 -9.47
C LEU A 10 -6.32 -17.93 -10.21
N THR A 11 -6.09 -18.31 -11.47
CA THR A 11 -4.87 -17.91 -12.20
C THR A 11 -5.05 -16.72 -13.14
N LYS A 12 -6.28 -16.27 -13.42
CA LYS A 12 -6.52 -15.23 -14.45
C LYS A 12 -6.68 -13.79 -13.92
N THR A 13 -6.81 -13.57 -12.62
CA THR A 13 -7.21 -12.26 -12.06
C THR A 13 -6.07 -11.31 -11.65
N LYS A 14 -4.81 -11.60 -11.99
CA LYS A 14 -3.67 -10.75 -11.57
C LYS A 14 -2.92 -10.03 -12.68
N LYS A 15 -3.55 -9.81 -13.83
CA LYS A 15 -3.08 -8.77 -14.76
C LYS A 15 -3.77 -7.46 -14.36
N HIS A 16 -3.35 -6.89 -13.24
CA HIS A 16 -3.76 -5.53 -12.90
C HIS A 16 -3.34 -4.62 -14.05
N ILE A 17 -4.29 -3.81 -14.53
CA ILE A 17 -4.05 -2.70 -15.44
C ILE A 17 -3.00 -1.82 -14.76
N LYS A 18 -1.78 -1.75 -15.32
CA LYS A 18 -0.77 -0.77 -14.92
C LYS A 18 -1.33 0.62 -15.26
N GLY A 19 -2.02 1.23 -14.30
CA GLY A 19 -2.51 2.60 -14.41
C GLY A 19 -1.87 3.44 -13.31
N GLY A 20 -0.92 4.30 -13.69
CA GLY A 20 -0.27 5.30 -12.85
C GLY A 20 1.23 5.11 -12.66
N ASP A 21 1.95 6.21 -12.40
CA ASP A 21 3.39 6.31 -12.10
C ASP A 21 3.73 5.78 -10.69
N TRP A 22 3.28 4.56 -10.38
CA TRP A 22 3.57 3.88 -9.13
C TRP A 22 4.85 3.07 -9.26
N TRP A 23 5.84 3.42 -8.46
CA TRP A 23 7.08 2.68 -8.36
C TRP A 23 6.87 1.36 -7.61
N GLU A 24 7.53 0.32 -8.08
CA GLU A 24 7.59 -0.98 -7.43
C GLU A 24 9.05 -1.34 -7.16
N PRO A 25 9.39 -1.86 -5.96
CA PRO A 25 10.72 -2.35 -5.68
C PRO A 25 11.09 -3.53 -6.58
N GLU A 26 12.30 -3.49 -7.14
CA GLU A 26 12.89 -4.58 -7.88
C GLU A 26 13.12 -5.80 -6.98
N LYS A 27 12.90 -7.00 -7.53
CA LYS A 27 12.99 -8.25 -6.78
C LYS A 27 14.41 -8.76 -6.68
N ASN A 28 14.75 -9.33 -5.53
CA ASN A 28 16.03 -9.95 -5.19
C ASN A 28 17.23 -8.99 -5.28
N VAL A 29 16.97 -7.70 -5.14
CA VAL A 29 17.98 -6.64 -5.05
C VAL A 29 17.62 -5.67 -3.93
N LYS A 30 18.59 -4.89 -3.49
CA LYS A 30 18.37 -3.80 -2.54
C LYS A 30 17.84 -2.58 -3.27
N ASN A 31 16.63 -2.18 -2.91
CA ASN A 31 16.06 -0.91 -3.34
C ASN A 31 16.32 0.13 -2.27
N TYR A 32 16.80 1.30 -2.66
CA TYR A 32 17.11 2.38 -1.74
C TYR A 32 16.09 3.49 -1.93
N PHE A 33 15.25 3.68 -0.92
CA PHE A 33 14.10 4.55 -0.96
C PHE A 33 14.23 5.61 0.13
N ARG A 34 14.07 6.87 -0.21
CA ARG A 34 14.01 7.96 0.76
C ARG A 34 12.59 8.48 0.81
N LEU A 35 11.93 8.29 1.96
CA LEU A 35 10.59 8.84 2.21
C LEU A 35 10.66 10.37 2.20
N ALA A 36 9.75 11.01 1.48
CA ALA A 36 9.66 12.46 1.46
C ALA A 36 8.83 12.97 2.66
N PRO A 37 9.03 14.23 3.07
CA PRO A 37 8.12 14.94 3.96
C PRO A 37 6.67 14.93 3.48
N ALA A 38 5.77 15.32 4.38
CA ALA A 38 4.39 15.60 4.02
C ALA A 38 4.32 16.67 2.92
N TRP A 39 3.41 16.46 1.97
CA TRP A 39 3.11 17.46 0.93
C TRP A 39 2.41 18.71 1.50
N ASP A 40 1.71 18.55 2.63
CA ASP A 40 0.97 19.63 3.27
C ASP A 40 1.46 19.91 4.70
N LYS A 41 0.86 20.94 5.29
CA LYS A 41 1.14 21.38 6.67
C LYS A 41 0.57 20.46 7.75
N GLN A 42 -0.17 19.42 7.38
CA GLN A 42 -0.71 18.46 8.36
C GLN A 42 0.39 17.51 8.85
N GLY A 43 1.51 17.43 8.14
CA GLY A 43 2.67 16.63 8.55
C GLY A 43 2.49 15.14 8.28
N ILE A 44 1.50 14.73 7.49
CA ILE A 44 1.25 13.31 7.19
C ILE A 44 1.97 12.91 5.89
N SER A 45 3.03 12.11 6.01
CA SER A 45 3.86 11.62 4.90
C SER A 45 3.43 10.25 4.35
N ILE A 46 2.59 9.52 5.09
CA ILE A 46 2.15 8.16 4.74
C ILE A 46 0.67 7.96 5.04
N PHE A 47 -0.08 7.42 4.07
CA PHE A 47 -1.53 7.25 4.15
C PHE A 47 -1.92 5.79 4.04
N ARG A 48 -2.77 5.31 4.94
CA ARG A 48 -3.39 3.99 4.80
C ARG A 48 -4.58 4.08 3.84
N ARG A 49 -4.61 3.18 2.86
CA ARG A 49 -5.70 3.03 1.89
C ARG A 49 -6.14 1.60 1.76
N VAL A 50 -7.45 1.37 1.75
CA VAL A 50 -8.05 0.05 1.57
C VAL A 50 -8.95 0.05 0.36
N MET A 51 -8.78 -0.94 -0.51
CA MET A 51 -9.59 -1.14 -1.71
C MET A 51 -10.24 -2.51 -1.60
N HIS A 52 -11.54 -2.61 -1.82
CA HIS A 52 -12.18 -3.91 -1.99
C HIS A 52 -11.96 -4.45 -3.40
N TYR A 53 -11.87 -5.77 -3.50
CA TYR A 53 -11.70 -6.51 -4.76
C TYR A 53 -12.69 -7.68 -4.80
N GLY A 54 -12.81 -8.33 -5.95
CA GLY A 54 -13.62 -9.56 -6.08
C GLY A 54 -15.10 -9.33 -6.35
N LEU A 55 -15.52 -8.08 -6.59
CA LEU A 55 -16.85 -7.77 -7.11
C LEU A 55 -16.82 -7.80 -8.64
N GLU A 56 -17.68 -8.61 -9.24
CA GLU A 56 -17.83 -8.70 -10.69
C GLU A 56 -19.12 -8.00 -11.13
N VAL A 57 -19.00 -7.06 -12.06
CA VAL A 57 -20.14 -6.36 -12.68
C VAL A 57 -19.92 -6.44 -14.19
N ASP A 58 -20.88 -7.03 -14.90
CA ASP A 58 -20.82 -7.26 -16.36
C ASP A 58 -19.56 -8.03 -16.79
N GLU A 59 -19.30 -9.18 -16.16
CA GLU A 59 -18.14 -10.04 -16.43
C GLU A 59 -16.77 -9.36 -16.22
N ARG A 60 -16.76 -8.23 -15.51
CA ARG A 60 -15.54 -7.47 -15.23
C ARG A 60 -15.35 -7.32 -13.73
N SER A 61 -14.15 -7.68 -13.27
CA SER A 61 -13.71 -7.40 -11.91
C SER A 61 -13.66 -5.89 -11.67
N ARG A 62 -14.28 -5.45 -10.58
CA ARG A 62 -14.30 -4.08 -10.09
C ARG A 62 -13.53 -4.00 -8.77
N ALA A 63 -12.81 -2.90 -8.62
CA ALA A 63 -12.24 -2.48 -7.36
C ALA A 63 -12.86 -1.12 -6.99
N PHE A 64 -13.09 -0.89 -5.71
CA PHE A 64 -13.59 0.39 -5.19
C PHE A 64 -13.02 0.62 -3.78
N PRO A 65 -12.87 1.88 -3.37
CA PRO A 65 -12.36 2.21 -2.05
C PRO A 65 -13.28 1.70 -0.93
N CYS A 66 -12.68 1.19 0.14
CA CYS A 66 -13.40 0.97 1.39
C CYS A 66 -13.80 2.33 1.97
N LEU A 67 -15.11 2.57 2.08
CA LEU A 67 -15.61 3.84 2.62
C LEU A 67 -15.26 4.00 4.11
N GLU A 68 -15.38 2.94 4.90
CA GLU A 68 -15.07 2.98 6.34
C GLU A 68 -13.60 3.28 6.63
N ASP A 69 -12.68 2.70 5.86
CA ASP A 69 -11.24 2.88 6.07
C ASP A 69 -10.68 4.16 5.45
N ASN A 70 -11.23 4.60 4.31
CA ASN A 70 -10.68 5.74 3.56
C ASN A 70 -11.41 7.06 3.85
N GLU A 71 -12.69 6.99 4.24
CA GLU A 71 -13.57 8.15 4.43
C GLU A 71 -14.19 8.10 5.83
N PRO A 72 -13.40 8.10 6.92
CA PRO A 72 -13.92 7.91 8.28
C PRO A 72 -14.90 9.01 8.72
N TRP A 73 -14.89 10.18 8.09
CA TRP A 73 -15.89 11.23 8.35
C TRP A 73 -17.30 10.90 7.82
N LEU A 74 -17.46 9.83 7.03
CA LEU A 74 -18.74 9.27 6.63
C LEU A 74 -19.29 8.29 7.68
N ASP A 75 -19.15 8.60 8.97
CA ASP A 75 -19.61 7.80 10.13
C ASP A 75 -21.08 7.30 10.04
N SER A 76 -21.89 7.88 9.14
CA SER A 76 -23.29 7.51 8.91
C SER A 76 -23.52 6.46 7.81
N VAL A 77 -22.51 6.08 7.03
CA VAL A 77 -22.67 5.14 5.89
C VAL A 77 -21.65 4.00 6.01
N PRO A 78 -22.07 2.81 6.50
CA PRO A 78 -21.18 1.64 6.53
C PRO A 78 -20.78 1.27 5.11
N CYS A 79 -19.54 0.82 4.93
CA CYS A 79 -19.07 0.37 3.64
C CYS A 79 -19.89 -0.86 3.23
N PRO A 80 -20.63 -0.82 2.10
CA PRO A 80 -21.53 -1.91 1.73
C PRO A 80 -20.82 -3.27 1.68
N SER A 81 -19.56 -3.29 1.27
CA SER A 81 -18.79 -4.52 1.14
C SER A 81 -18.20 -5.02 2.45
N CYS A 82 -17.79 -4.12 3.35
CA CYS A 82 -17.48 -4.51 4.73
C CYS A 82 -18.72 -5.12 5.40
N HIS A 83 -19.87 -4.47 5.30
CA HIS A 83 -21.12 -4.91 5.90
C HIS A 83 -21.58 -6.28 5.38
N VAL A 84 -21.59 -6.46 4.05
CA VAL A 84 -21.95 -7.75 3.45
C VAL A 84 -20.94 -8.84 3.86
N SER A 85 -19.65 -8.54 3.85
CA SER A 85 -18.63 -9.50 4.27
C SER A 85 -18.79 -9.90 5.74
N GLN A 86 -19.12 -8.95 6.63
CA GLN A 86 -19.39 -9.23 8.04
C GLN A 86 -20.58 -10.18 8.21
N LYS A 87 -21.70 -9.93 7.54
CA LYS A 87 -22.86 -10.85 7.55
C LYS A 87 -22.51 -12.25 7.04
N MET A 88 -21.72 -12.32 5.98
CA MET A 88 -21.26 -13.59 5.40
C MET A 88 -20.38 -14.41 6.36
N LYS A 89 -19.74 -13.80 7.38
CA LYS A 89 -18.98 -14.54 8.40
C LYS A 89 -19.86 -15.43 9.28
N GLU A 90 -21.13 -15.06 9.44
CA GLU A 90 -22.09 -15.80 10.27
C GLU A 90 -22.74 -16.97 9.51
N GLY A 91 -22.61 -16.98 8.17
CA GLY A 91 -23.20 -17.96 7.27
C GLY A 91 -22.53 -19.34 7.27
N ASN A 92 -22.88 -20.13 6.26
CA ASN A 92 -22.31 -21.45 5.99
C ASN A 92 -20.85 -21.37 5.45
N GLU A 93 -20.21 -22.52 5.20
CA GLU A 93 -18.81 -22.55 4.75
C GLU A 93 -18.56 -21.78 3.44
N ASP A 94 -19.46 -21.91 2.47
CA ASP A 94 -19.38 -21.22 1.18
C ASP A 94 -19.57 -19.70 1.35
N GLU A 95 -20.53 -19.30 2.19
CA GLU A 95 -20.76 -17.90 2.54
C GLU A 95 -19.55 -17.29 3.25
N ARG A 96 -18.95 -18.01 4.20
CA ARG A 96 -17.72 -17.56 4.88
C ARG A 96 -16.54 -17.44 3.92
N ALA A 97 -16.42 -18.35 2.96
CA ALA A 97 -15.39 -18.29 1.93
C ALA A 97 -15.57 -17.07 1.03
N ALA A 98 -16.79 -16.86 0.51
CA ALA A 98 -17.13 -15.68 -0.29
C ALA A 98 -16.95 -14.37 0.50
N GLY A 99 -17.33 -14.35 1.78
CA GLY A 99 -17.15 -13.21 2.67
C GLY A 99 -15.68 -12.84 2.86
N LYS A 100 -14.78 -13.83 3.00
CA LYS A 100 -13.32 -13.59 3.06
C LYS A 100 -12.79 -13.00 1.75
N GLU A 101 -13.28 -13.45 0.60
CA GLU A 101 -12.89 -12.91 -0.70
C GLU A 101 -13.36 -11.45 -0.87
N LEU A 102 -14.57 -11.12 -0.44
CA LEU A 102 -15.10 -9.76 -0.48
C LEU A 102 -14.42 -8.80 0.52
N ALA A 103 -14.07 -9.31 1.71
CA ALA A 103 -13.26 -8.58 2.69
C ALA A 103 -11.78 -8.47 2.32
N SER A 104 -11.34 -9.04 1.19
CA SER A 104 -9.92 -9.06 0.81
C SER A 104 -9.38 -7.70 0.34
N GLY A 105 -9.80 -6.61 0.98
CA GLY A 105 -9.10 -5.35 0.88
C GLY A 105 -7.77 -5.44 1.59
N SER A 106 -6.71 -5.63 0.82
CA SER A 106 -5.36 -5.60 1.36
C SER A 106 -4.97 -4.14 1.59
N PRO A 107 -4.84 -3.66 2.85
CA PRO A 107 -4.41 -2.30 3.09
C PRO A 107 -3.07 -2.05 2.39
N ARG A 108 -2.98 -0.86 1.80
CA ARG A 108 -1.77 -0.31 1.24
C ARG A 108 -1.43 0.96 1.99
N PHE A 109 -0.14 1.16 2.20
CA PHE A 109 0.38 2.39 2.73
C PHE A 109 1.01 3.16 1.57
N VAL A 110 0.46 4.33 1.32
CA VAL A 110 0.75 5.18 0.18
C VAL A 110 1.64 6.31 0.65
N CYS A 111 2.77 6.50 -0.03
CA CYS A 111 3.70 7.58 0.27
C CYS A 111 4.41 8.08 -1.01
N GLN A 112 5.10 9.20 -0.87
CA GLN A 112 6.01 9.76 -1.86
C GLN A 112 7.44 9.69 -1.37
N GLY A 113 8.39 9.61 -2.29
CA GLY A 113 9.81 9.59 -1.95
C GLY A 113 10.69 9.67 -3.18
N VAL A 114 11.97 9.42 -3.01
CA VAL A 114 12.95 9.37 -4.10
C VAL A 114 13.70 8.05 -4.08
N HIS A 115 14.10 7.59 -5.26
CA HIS A 115 15.04 6.48 -5.35
C HIS A 115 16.46 7.02 -5.10
N VAL A 116 17.09 6.63 -4.00
CA VAL A 116 18.36 7.22 -3.53
C VAL A 116 19.47 7.11 -4.58
N ASN A 117 19.55 5.98 -5.29
CA ASN A 117 20.58 5.76 -6.30
C ASN A 117 20.17 6.22 -7.71
N GLN A 118 18.95 6.74 -7.88
CA GLN A 118 18.39 7.18 -9.17
C GLN A 118 17.56 8.47 -8.96
N PRO A 119 18.15 9.53 -8.37
CA PRO A 119 17.43 10.75 -8.03
C PRO A 119 16.86 11.48 -9.25
N GLU A 120 17.40 11.23 -10.45
CA GLU A 120 16.91 11.76 -11.72
C GLU A 120 15.50 11.29 -12.09
N LYS A 121 14.99 10.25 -11.43
CA LYS A 121 13.61 9.80 -11.58
C LYS A 121 12.60 10.73 -10.87
N GLY A 122 13.07 11.69 -10.09
CA GLY A 122 12.25 12.62 -9.34
C GLY A 122 11.45 11.94 -8.22
N ILE A 123 10.34 12.56 -7.84
CA ILE A 123 9.40 12.02 -6.86
C ILE A 123 8.71 10.77 -7.43
N ILE A 124 8.81 9.67 -6.70
CA ILE A 124 8.13 8.41 -6.97
C ILE A 124 7.03 8.16 -5.95
N LYS A 125 5.93 7.55 -6.41
CA LYS A 125 4.81 7.15 -5.56
C LYS A 125 4.93 5.67 -5.24
N TYR A 126 4.80 5.30 -3.97
CA TYR A 126 4.88 3.90 -3.54
C TYR A 126 3.64 3.51 -2.75
N ALA A 127 3.08 2.34 -3.07
CA ALA A 127 1.96 1.72 -2.36
C ALA A 127 2.43 0.40 -1.73
N GLY A 128 3.02 0.50 -0.54
CA GLY A 128 3.57 -0.63 0.20
C GLY A 128 2.50 -1.48 0.90
N PRO A 129 2.81 -2.75 1.26
CA PRO A 129 1.91 -3.59 2.04
C PRO A 129 1.82 -3.12 3.50
N ILE A 130 0.93 -3.76 4.29
CA ILE A 130 0.79 -3.48 5.73
C ILE A 130 2.11 -3.55 6.51
N SER A 131 3.02 -4.46 6.13
CA SER A 131 4.32 -4.58 6.80
C SER A 131 5.22 -3.36 6.56
N PHE A 132 5.11 -2.71 5.41
CA PHE A 132 5.82 -1.45 5.13
C PHE A 132 5.26 -0.32 6.01
N GLY A 133 3.94 -0.16 6.04
CA GLY A 133 3.31 0.86 6.87
C GLY A 133 3.65 0.73 8.35
N LYS A 134 3.54 -0.49 8.90
CA LYS A 134 3.94 -0.77 10.29
C LYS A 134 5.40 -0.42 10.56
N TYR A 135 6.28 -0.73 9.61
CA TYR A 135 7.70 -0.42 9.75
C TYR A 135 7.95 1.08 9.78
N VAL A 136 7.41 1.83 8.80
CA VAL A 136 7.57 3.30 8.73
C VAL A 136 6.95 4.00 9.93
N ILE A 137 5.72 3.63 10.31
CA ILE A 137 5.07 4.21 11.49
C ILE A 137 5.91 3.92 12.74
N GLY A 138 6.41 2.69 12.89
CA GLY A 138 7.28 2.36 14.02
C GLY A 138 8.58 3.18 14.07
N LEU A 139 9.12 3.60 12.93
CA LEU A 139 10.27 4.52 12.88
C LEU A 139 9.88 5.97 13.22
N LEU A 140 8.69 6.41 12.83
CA LEU A 140 8.19 7.76 13.16
C LEU A 140 7.81 7.91 14.63
N GLU A 141 7.52 6.79 15.31
CA GLU A 141 7.20 6.71 16.73
C GLU A 141 8.41 6.34 17.60
N ASP A 142 9.61 6.19 17.01
CA ASP A 142 10.82 5.80 17.72
C ASP A 142 11.51 7.04 18.33
N ASP A 143 11.46 7.15 19.66
CA ASP A 143 12.06 8.27 20.42
C ASP A 143 13.60 8.36 20.25
N ASP A 144 14.26 7.27 19.84
CA ASP A 144 15.71 7.23 19.62
C ASP A 144 16.11 7.68 18.20
N LEU A 145 15.13 7.95 17.32
CA LEU A 145 15.36 8.40 15.95
C LEU A 145 14.80 9.82 15.74
N ASP A 146 15.63 10.68 15.13
CA ASP A 146 15.14 11.95 14.58
C ASP A 146 14.17 11.71 13.41
N ASP A 147 13.43 12.75 13.00
CA ASP A 147 12.43 12.66 11.93
C ASP A 147 13.01 12.03 10.65
N ILE A 148 12.58 10.79 10.37
CA ILE A 148 13.08 10.04 9.22
C ILE A 148 12.70 10.65 7.87
N THR A 149 11.74 11.58 7.85
CA THR A 149 11.31 12.29 6.65
C THR A 149 12.01 13.62 6.45
N ASP A 150 12.77 14.12 7.43
CA ASP A 150 13.42 15.43 7.35
C ASP A 150 14.21 15.56 6.03
N PRO A 151 14.05 16.66 5.28
CA PRO A 151 14.64 16.76 3.94
C PRO A 151 16.18 16.87 3.95
N GLU A 152 16.80 17.33 5.03
CA GLU A 152 18.24 17.55 5.15
C GLU A 152 18.94 16.44 5.94
N ASP A 153 18.31 15.97 7.03
CA ASP A 153 18.91 15.08 8.03
C ASP A 153 18.07 13.82 8.33
N GLY A 154 17.05 13.51 7.52
CA GLY A 154 16.30 12.24 7.65
C GLY A 154 17.07 11.00 7.17
N TYR A 155 16.37 9.88 7.02
CA TYR A 155 17.02 8.58 6.78
C TYR A 155 16.53 7.85 5.53
N ASP A 156 17.47 7.16 4.89
CA ASP A 156 17.18 6.28 3.75
C ASP A 156 16.71 4.89 4.22
N LEU A 157 15.74 4.33 3.52
CA LEU A 157 15.23 2.98 3.72
C LEU A 157 15.81 2.03 2.67
N ILE A 158 16.12 0.81 3.10
CA ILE A 158 16.44 -0.33 2.24
C ILE A 158 15.21 -1.23 2.19
N ILE A 159 14.76 -1.54 0.98
CA ILE A 159 13.64 -2.44 0.72
C ILE A 159 14.16 -3.63 -0.09
N GLU A 160 14.11 -4.83 0.48
CA GLU A 160 14.44 -6.07 -0.21
C GLU A 160 13.19 -6.92 -0.39
N VAL A 161 12.88 -7.26 -1.66
CA VAL A 161 11.68 -8.05 -1.99
C VAL A 161 12.10 -9.39 -2.57
N SER A 162 11.57 -10.48 -2.01
CA SER A 162 11.85 -11.84 -2.48
C SER A 162 10.57 -12.64 -2.68
N GLY A 163 10.66 -13.77 -3.40
CA GLY A 163 9.54 -14.69 -3.61
C GLY A 163 8.55 -14.28 -4.70
N LYS A 164 7.47 -15.07 -4.83
CA LYS A 164 6.44 -14.90 -5.89
C LYS A 164 5.03 -15.08 -5.32
N GLY A 165 4.09 -14.26 -5.80
CA GLY A 165 2.67 -14.40 -5.49
C GLY A 165 2.38 -14.27 -3.99
N ARG A 166 1.74 -15.30 -3.41
CA ARG A 166 1.47 -15.35 -1.95
C ARG A 166 2.73 -15.55 -1.11
N GLY A 167 3.83 -16.01 -1.71
CA GLY A 167 5.12 -16.17 -1.05
C GLY A 167 6.03 -14.93 -1.14
N THR A 168 5.50 -13.78 -1.58
CA THR A 168 6.30 -12.55 -1.61
C THR A 168 6.57 -12.06 -0.20
N LYS A 169 7.85 -11.83 0.10
CA LYS A 169 8.35 -11.31 1.38
C LYS A 169 9.00 -9.95 1.16
N TYR A 170 8.87 -9.10 2.15
CA TYR A 170 9.51 -7.79 2.20
C TYR A 170 10.33 -7.72 3.48
N ASP A 171 11.59 -7.32 3.33
CA ASP A 171 12.49 -6.96 4.43
C ASP A 171 12.78 -5.46 4.33
N TYR A 172 12.70 -4.76 5.46
CA TYR A 172 12.90 -3.32 5.53
C TYR A 172 13.96 -2.99 6.57
N ARG A 173 14.85 -2.06 6.23
CA ARG A 173 15.89 -1.57 7.13
C ARG A 173 16.13 -0.09 6.92
N ILE A 174 16.43 0.63 7.98
CA ILE A 174 16.91 2.00 7.93
C ILE A 174 18.42 1.99 7.71
N ARG A 175 18.94 2.92 6.92
CA ARG A 175 20.38 3.15 6.85
C ARG A 175 20.81 3.94 8.08
N PRO A 176 21.92 3.58 8.73
CA PRO A 176 22.32 4.22 10.00
C PRO A 176 22.77 5.67 9.84
N LYS A 177 23.06 6.12 8.62
CA LYS A 177 23.56 7.48 8.35
C LYS A 177 22.42 8.32 7.79
N SER A 178 22.17 9.47 8.41
CA SER A 178 21.28 10.49 7.86
C SER A 178 21.83 11.06 6.56
N THR A 179 20.92 11.48 5.70
CA THR A 179 21.23 11.99 4.37
C THR A 179 20.22 13.06 3.98
N LYS A 180 20.63 14.02 3.15
CA LYS A 180 19.72 14.93 2.46
C LYS A 180 18.99 14.22 1.32
N ILE A 181 17.76 14.62 1.03
CA ILE A 181 17.06 14.21 -0.18
C ILE A 181 17.89 14.61 -1.42
N ALA A 182 18.27 13.60 -2.21
CA ALA A 182 19.18 13.79 -3.34
C ALA A 182 18.55 14.49 -4.56
N TYR A 183 17.23 14.68 -4.58
CA TYR A 183 16.51 15.35 -5.65
C TYR A 183 16.16 16.79 -5.26
N PRO A 184 16.79 17.84 -5.86
CA PRO A 184 16.64 19.22 -5.38
C PRO A 184 15.22 19.80 -5.49
N GLU A 185 14.47 19.44 -6.53
CA GLU A 185 13.13 19.95 -6.82
C GLU A 185 12.03 19.07 -6.18
N TRP A 186 12.36 18.37 -5.10
CA TRP A 186 11.45 17.40 -4.49
C TRP A 186 10.15 18.05 -4.03
N GLU A 187 10.22 19.25 -3.43
CA GLU A 187 9.09 19.95 -2.85
C GLU A 187 8.04 20.31 -3.92
N ASP A 188 8.49 20.85 -5.06
CA ASP A 188 7.63 21.25 -6.18
C ASP A 188 6.92 20.07 -6.83
N HIS A 189 7.47 18.86 -6.69
CA HIS A 189 6.96 17.64 -7.31
C HIS A 189 6.20 16.73 -6.35
N LEU A 190 6.06 17.13 -5.08
CA LEU A 190 5.11 16.47 -4.19
C LEU A 190 3.68 16.78 -4.61
N SER A 191 2.82 15.77 -4.48
CA SER A 191 1.40 15.88 -4.81
C SER A 191 0.54 15.39 -3.68
N ASN A 192 -0.73 15.82 -3.66
CA ASN A 192 -1.72 15.23 -2.77
C ASN A 192 -1.93 13.74 -3.12
N LEU A 193 -1.81 12.87 -2.12
CA LEU A 193 -1.98 11.41 -2.24
C LEU A 193 -3.39 10.94 -1.85
N ILE A 194 -4.25 11.87 -1.44
CA ILE A 194 -5.65 11.67 -1.04
C ILE A 194 -6.57 12.20 -2.13
#